data_AF-A0A0E0E5X3-F1
#
_entry.id   AF-A0A0E0E5X3-F1
#
_cell.length_a   1.000
_cell.length_b   1.000
_cell.length_c   1.000
_cell.angle_alpha   90.00
_cell.angle_beta   90.00
_cell.angle_gamma   90.00
#
_symmetry.space_group_name_H-M   'P 1'
#
loop_
_entity.id
_entity.type
_entity.pdbx_description
1 polymer ?
#
loop_
_entity_poly.entity_id
_entity_poly.type
_entity_poly.pdbx_seq_one_letter_code
_entity_poly.pdbx_strand_id
1 'polypeptide(L)'
;MTILFSAKSYVAKRATSTGAECMLVRRLVLLLPCLFSLLLLRLSTHLNPDPTAAAPRFKRTPPFPLRFRHDGAFKILQVADMHFGNGAATRCRDVAPEVGGARCSDLNTTRFLRRVIEAERPDLIAFTGDNIFGGSASDAAESLLKAISPAIEYKVPWAAILGNHDQESTMTREELMVFMSLMDYSVSRASTRKGWLAQP
;
A
#
# COMPACT_ATOMS: atom_id res chain seq x y z
N MET A 1 67.11 56.25 24.09
CA MET A 1 66.53 56.43 22.75
C MET A 1 66.71 55.12 22.00
N THR A 2 65.64 54.71 21.32
CA THR A 2 65.54 53.60 20.35
C THR A 2 65.21 52.21 20.90
N ILE A 3 64.00 51.79 20.47
CA ILE A 3 63.26 50.57 20.74
C ILE A 3 63.59 49.52 19.68
N LEU A 4 63.51 48.25 20.09
CA LEU A 4 63.61 47.01 19.32
C LEU A 4 62.85 46.99 17.97
N PHE A 5 63.39 46.28 16.99
CA PHE A 5 62.60 45.51 16.02
C PHE A 5 62.64 44.03 16.39
N SER A 6 61.47 43.44 16.64
CA SER A 6 61.26 42.01 16.90
C SER A 6 60.79 41.34 15.60
N ALA A 7 61.62 40.48 15.00
CA ALA A 7 61.19 39.54 13.96
C ALA A 7 60.63 38.27 14.63
N LYS A 8 59.31 38.02 14.50
CA LYS A 8 58.72 36.73 14.87
C LYS A 8 58.96 35.72 13.75
N SER A 9 59.85 34.76 13.96
CA SER A 9 59.87 33.53 13.18
C SER A 9 58.75 32.61 13.65
N TYR A 10 57.76 32.36 12.79
CA TYR A 10 56.77 31.30 13.00
C TYR A 10 57.40 29.96 12.61
N VAL A 11 57.79 29.17 13.61
CA VAL A 11 58.18 27.77 13.39
C VAL A 11 56.91 26.94 13.27
N ALA A 12 56.64 26.42 12.07
CA ALA A 12 55.58 25.45 11.84
C ALA A 12 55.91 24.15 12.60
N LYS A 13 55.16 23.85 13.67
CA LYS A 13 55.22 22.55 14.34
C LYS A 13 54.61 21.49 13.42
N ARG A 14 55.45 20.58 12.94
CA ARG A 14 55.03 19.40 12.18
C ARG A 14 54.37 18.42 13.17
N ALA A 15 53.05 18.28 13.11
CA ALA A 15 52.32 17.31 13.91
C ALA A 15 52.69 15.89 13.46
N THR A 16 53.25 15.10 14.36
CA THR A 16 53.50 13.67 14.17
C THR A 16 52.20 12.90 14.43
N SER A 17 51.54 12.47 13.35
CA SER A 17 50.38 11.57 13.41
C SER A 17 50.81 10.22 13.98
N THR A 18 50.13 9.74 15.03
CA THR A 18 50.34 8.40 15.57
C THR A 18 49.73 7.36 14.62
N GLY A 19 50.38 6.21 14.44
CA GLY A 19 49.99 5.21 13.44
C GLY A 19 48.55 4.67 13.56
N ALA A 20 47.90 4.85 14.72
CA ALA A 20 46.51 4.50 14.95
C ALA A 20 45.52 5.45 14.24
N GLU A 21 45.78 6.77 14.23
CA GLU A 21 44.96 7.73 13.49
C GLU A 21 45.08 7.51 11.98
N CYS A 22 46.28 7.19 11.49
CA CYS A 22 46.49 6.86 10.09
C CYS A 22 45.72 5.60 9.67
N MET A 23 45.68 4.55 10.52
CA MET A 23 44.88 3.35 10.27
C MET A 23 43.37 3.62 10.27
N LEU A 24 42.86 4.46 11.18
CA LEU A 24 41.45 4.80 11.26
C LEU A 24 41.00 5.62 10.03
N VAL A 25 41.79 6.60 9.61
CA VAL A 25 41.56 7.39 8.39
C VAL A 25 41.60 6.47 7.16
N ARG A 26 42.54 5.53 7.09
CA ARG A 26 42.64 4.57 5.98
C ARG A 26 41.45 3.60 5.92
N ARG A 27 40.93 3.17 7.07
CA ARG A 27 39.69 2.37 7.16
C ARG A 27 38.47 3.18 6.74
N LEU A 28 38.35 4.43 7.18
CA LEU A 28 37.25 5.31 6.82
C LEU A 28 37.24 5.65 5.32
N VAL A 29 38.43 5.88 4.74
CA VAL A 29 38.62 6.15 3.30
C VAL A 29 38.25 4.94 2.42
N LEU A 30 38.33 3.71 2.94
CA LEU A 30 37.94 2.51 2.21
C LEU A 30 36.47 2.11 2.47
N LEU A 31 35.97 2.31 3.69
CA LEU A 31 34.61 1.91 4.08
C LEU A 31 33.53 2.86 3.57
N LEU A 32 33.77 4.18 3.58
CA LEU A 32 32.82 5.17 3.06
C LEU A 32 32.47 4.97 1.58
N PRO A 33 33.43 4.81 0.65
CA PRO A 33 33.08 4.56 -0.75
C PRO A 33 32.44 3.19 -0.92
N CYS A 34 32.80 2.16 -0.15
CA CYS A 34 32.10 0.87 -0.20
C CYS A 34 30.65 0.97 0.27
N LEU A 35 30.37 1.65 1.37
CA LEU A 35 29.01 1.88 1.87
C LEU A 35 28.20 2.76 0.89
N PHE A 36 28.83 3.77 0.30
CA PHE A 36 28.22 4.60 -0.73
C PHE A 36 27.93 3.79 -2.00
N SER A 37 28.86 2.95 -2.46
CA SER A 37 28.64 2.03 -3.60
C SER A 37 27.54 1.01 -3.31
N LEU A 38 27.45 0.47 -2.08
CA LEU A 38 26.38 -0.43 -1.67
C LEU A 38 25.02 0.29 -1.61
N LEU A 39 25.00 1.53 -1.12
CA LEU A 39 23.81 2.39 -1.11
C LEU A 39 23.37 2.73 -2.54
N LEU A 40 24.31 3.08 -3.43
CA LEU A 40 24.04 3.33 -4.85
C LEU A 40 23.52 2.06 -5.53
N LEU A 41 24.10 0.89 -5.25
CA LEU A 41 23.62 -0.37 -5.82
C LEU A 41 22.19 -0.70 -5.35
N ARG A 42 21.90 -0.50 -4.05
CA ARG A 42 20.54 -0.64 -3.49
C ARG A 42 19.56 0.35 -4.10
N LEU A 43 19.97 1.61 -4.25
CA LEU A 43 19.14 2.65 -4.85
C LEU A 43 18.88 2.36 -6.34
N SER A 44 19.89 1.91 -7.10
CA SER A 44 19.74 1.46 -8.48
C SER A 44 18.78 0.28 -8.61
N THR A 45 18.78 -0.68 -7.67
CA THR A 45 17.78 -1.77 -7.68
C THR A 45 16.35 -1.31 -7.33
N HIS A 46 16.21 -0.21 -6.58
CA HIS A 46 14.90 0.38 -6.27
C HIS A 46 14.39 1.32 -7.37
N LEU A 47 15.30 1.97 -8.10
CA LEU A 47 14.99 2.90 -9.18
C LEU A 47 14.92 2.24 -10.56
N ASN A 48 15.44 1.01 -10.72
CA ASN A 48 15.21 0.26 -11.95
C ASN A 48 13.74 -0.21 -11.95
N PRO A 49 12.88 0.33 -12.83
CA PRO A 49 11.54 -0.20 -12.99
C PRO A 49 11.66 -1.64 -13.49
N ASP A 50 10.87 -2.53 -12.91
CA ASP A 50 10.79 -3.93 -13.32
C ASP A 50 10.51 -3.99 -14.84
N PRO A 51 11.35 -4.63 -15.66
CA PRO A 51 11.12 -4.75 -17.09
C PRO A 51 9.83 -5.53 -17.43
N THR A 52 9.26 -6.28 -16.48
CA THR A 52 7.94 -6.89 -16.61
C THR A 52 6.78 -5.92 -16.37
N ALA A 53 7.03 -4.74 -15.79
CA ALA A 53 6.02 -3.68 -15.64
C ALA A 53 5.54 -3.12 -16.99
N ALA A 54 6.31 -3.31 -18.06
CA ALA A 54 5.95 -2.91 -19.42
C ALA A 54 5.10 -3.96 -20.16
N ALA A 55 4.90 -5.16 -19.60
CA ALA A 55 4.00 -6.14 -20.20
C ALA A 55 2.54 -5.69 -20.01
N PRO A 56 1.69 -5.75 -21.06
CA PRO A 56 0.28 -5.40 -20.92
C PRO A 56 -0.38 -6.31 -19.88
N ARG A 57 -0.84 -5.71 -18.77
CA ARG A 57 -1.55 -6.42 -17.70
C ARG A 57 -2.99 -6.67 -18.15
N PHE A 58 -3.30 -7.91 -18.52
CA PHE A 58 -4.66 -8.33 -18.80
C PHE A 58 -5.43 -8.61 -17.50
N LYS A 59 -6.65 -8.07 -17.39
CA LYS A 59 -7.58 -8.36 -16.29
C LYS A 59 -7.82 -9.87 -16.23
N ARG A 60 -7.55 -10.49 -15.08
CA ARG A 60 -7.93 -11.88 -14.82
C ARG A 60 -9.44 -11.94 -14.60
N THR A 61 -10.13 -12.72 -15.43
CA THR A 61 -11.56 -12.92 -15.30
C THR A 61 -11.85 -14.15 -14.44
N PRO A 62 -12.94 -14.13 -13.63
CA PRO A 62 -13.39 -15.33 -12.95
C PRO A 62 -13.95 -16.34 -13.97
N PRO A 63 -14.00 -17.64 -13.63
CA PRO A 63 -14.71 -18.62 -14.44
C PRO A 63 -16.18 -18.23 -14.54
N PHE A 64 -16.65 -17.98 -15.77
CA PHE A 64 -18.04 -17.62 -16.06
C PHE A 64 -18.74 -18.71 -16.89
N PRO A 65 -20.08 -18.80 -16.81
CA PRO A 65 -20.95 -18.03 -15.92
C PRO A 65 -20.80 -18.46 -14.45
N LEU A 66 -21.23 -17.62 -13.52
CA LEU A 66 -21.42 -18.04 -12.13
C LEU A 66 -22.49 -19.14 -12.12
N ARG A 67 -22.22 -20.25 -11.45
CA ARG A 67 -23.07 -21.45 -11.48
C ARG A 67 -23.16 -22.05 -10.09
N PHE A 68 -24.31 -22.67 -9.81
CA PHE A 68 -24.44 -23.55 -8.65
C PHE A 68 -23.41 -24.68 -8.73
N ARG A 69 -22.93 -25.08 -7.56
CA ARG A 69 -22.04 -26.24 -7.40
C ARG A 69 -22.80 -27.53 -7.72
N HIS A 70 -22.08 -28.65 -7.76
CA HIS A 70 -22.65 -29.97 -8.06
C HIS A 70 -23.73 -30.42 -7.07
N ASP A 71 -23.71 -29.90 -5.84
CA ASP A 71 -24.72 -30.15 -4.80
C ASP A 71 -25.92 -29.19 -4.86
N GLY A 72 -25.96 -28.31 -5.87
CA GLY A 72 -27.03 -27.33 -6.05
C GLY A 72 -26.91 -26.10 -5.15
N ALA A 73 -25.86 -25.97 -4.34
CA ALA A 73 -25.63 -24.80 -3.50
C ALA A 73 -24.88 -23.68 -4.26
N PHE A 74 -25.12 -22.44 -3.84
CA PHE A 74 -24.34 -21.27 -4.23
C PHE A 74 -24.22 -20.36 -3.01
N LYS A 75 -22.99 -20.13 -2.54
CA LYS A 75 -22.72 -19.37 -1.32
C LYS A 75 -22.22 -17.98 -1.67
N ILE A 76 -22.89 -16.97 -1.10
CA ILE A 76 -22.48 -15.57 -1.19
C ILE A 76 -21.95 -15.12 0.17
N LEU A 77 -20.74 -14.58 0.20
CA LEU A 77 -20.23 -13.84 1.36
C LEU A 77 -20.53 -12.36 1.16
N GLN A 78 -21.38 -11.78 2.01
CA GLN A 78 -21.63 -10.34 2.01
C GLN A 78 -20.66 -9.65 2.97
N VAL A 79 -20.04 -8.56 2.49
CA VAL A 79 -19.14 -7.70 3.26
C VAL A 79 -19.63 -6.27 3.13
N ALA A 80 -19.76 -5.54 4.24
CA ALA A 80 -20.27 -4.19 4.26
C ALA A 80 -19.45 -3.33 5.22
N ASP A 81 -19.46 -2.00 5.03
CA ASP A 81 -19.04 -1.01 6.02
C ASP A 81 -17.63 -1.28 6.57
N MET A 82 -16.70 -1.63 5.69
CA MET A 82 -15.31 -1.86 6.09
C MET A 82 -14.62 -0.58 6.51
N HIS A 83 -15.02 0.56 5.92
CA HIS A 83 -14.42 1.88 6.13
C HIS A 83 -12.88 1.83 6.04
N PHE A 84 -12.37 1.09 5.06
CA PHE A 84 -10.94 0.85 4.89
C PHE A 84 -10.22 2.16 4.49
N GLY A 85 -9.10 2.47 5.14
CA GLY A 85 -8.27 3.63 4.83
C GLY A 85 -6.94 3.22 4.18
N ASN A 86 -5.85 3.69 4.76
CA ASN A 86 -4.49 3.50 4.28
C ASN A 86 -3.83 2.17 4.74
N GLY A 87 -4.59 1.16 5.15
CA GLY A 87 -4.04 -0.15 5.51
C GLY A 87 -3.39 -0.15 6.89
N ALA A 88 -2.08 -0.46 6.94
CA ALA A 88 -1.31 -0.47 8.18
C ALA A 88 -1.21 0.90 8.86
N ALA A 89 -1.35 1.99 8.09
CA ALA A 89 -1.24 3.35 8.60
C ALA A 89 -2.54 3.87 9.25
N THR A 90 -3.68 3.24 8.97
CA THR A 90 -4.95 3.61 9.59
C THR A 90 -5.01 3.05 11.01
N ARG A 91 -5.25 3.91 12.00
CA ARG A 91 -5.51 3.46 13.36
C ARG A 91 -7.00 3.23 13.55
N CYS A 92 -7.35 2.18 14.27
CA CYS A 92 -8.73 1.96 14.68
C CYS A 92 -9.20 3.11 15.60
N ARG A 93 -10.45 3.51 15.41
CA ARG A 93 -11.13 4.52 16.22
C ARG A 93 -11.99 3.82 17.27
N ASP A 94 -12.09 4.41 18.45
CA ASP A 94 -13.00 3.95 19.52
C ASP A 94 -12.78 2.50 19.98
N VAL A 95 -11.55 2.00 19.84
CA VAL A 95 -11.11 0.71 20.37
C VAL A 95 -10.20 0.94 21.57
N ALA A 96 -10.60 0.42 22.73
CA ALA A 96 -9.85 0.60 23.97
C ALA A 96 -8.42 0.00 23.84
N PRO A 97 -7.39 0.65 24.39
CA PRO A 97 -6.01 0.15 24.30
C PRO A 97 -5.83 -1.27 24.85
N GLU A 98 -6.58 -1.63 25.90
CA GLU A 98 -6.50 -2.90 26.62
C GLU A 98 -6.93 -4.08 25.74
N VAL A 99 -7.89 -3.87 24.84
CA VAL A 99 -8.35 -4.87 23.88
C VAL A 99 -7.56 -4.84 22.56
N GLY A 100 -6.47 -4.07 22.52
CA GLY A 100 -5.55 -4.03 21.38
C GLY A 100 -5.73 -2.84 20.43
N GLY A 101 -6.50 -1.80 20.80
CA GLY A 101 -6.71 -0.61 19.97
C GLY A 101 -5.42 0.06 19.51
N ALA A 102 -4.38 0.10 20.36
CA ALA A 102 -3.08 0.68 20.03
C ALA A 102 -2.32 -0.03 18.89
N ARG A 103 -2.65 -1.30 18.62
CA ARG A 103 -2.03 -2.14 17.58
C ARG A 103 -2.98 -2.46 16.43
N CYS A 104 -4.18 -1.91 16.46
CA CYS A 104 -5.25 -2.18 15.50
C CYS A 104 -5.11 -1.27 14.27
N SER A 105 -5.30 -1.86 13.09
CA SER A 105 -5.37 -1.14 11.82
C SER A 105 -6.33 -1.83 10.86
N ASP A 106 -6.48 -1.32 9.63
CA ASP A 106 -7.29 -1.98 8.60
C ASP A 106 -6.80 -3.39 8.27
N LEU A 107 -5.54 -3.73 8.60
CA LEU A 107 -5.01 -5.08 8.45
C LEU A 107 -5.77 -6.10 9.30
N ASN A 108 -6.43 -5.67 10.38
CA ASN A 108 -7.34 -6.50 11.16
C ASN A 108 -8.52 -6.94 10.28
N THR A 109 -9.12 -6.02 9.51
CA THR A 109 -10.18 -6.30 8.53
C THR A 109 -9.67 -7.23 7.43
N THR A 110 -8.49 -6.96 6.86
CA THR A 110 -7.89 -7.85 5.85
C THR A 110 -7.72 -9.28 6.39
N ARG A 111 -7.16 -9.44 7.59
CA ARG A 111 -6.97 -10.76 8.23
C ARG A 111 -8.30 -11.42 8.57
N PHE A 112 -9.30 -10.65 8.97
CA PHE A 112 -10.63 -11.17 9.22
C PHE A 112 -11.25 -11.74 7.94
N LEU A 113 -11.25 -10.97 6.84
CA LEU A 113 -11.79 -11.44 5.56
C LEU A 113 -11.08 -12.68 5.04
N ARG A 114 -9.75 -12.75 5.13
CA ARG A 114 -9.00 -13.97 4.75
C ARG A 114 -9.52 -15.21 5.49
N ARG A 115 -9.65 -15.12 6.82
CA ARG A 115 -10.16 -16.24 7.65
C ARG A 115 -11.58 -16.63 7.29
N VAL A 116 -12.46 -15.65 7.04
CA VAL A 116 -13.85 -15.92 6.66
C VAL A 116 -13.92 -16.57 5.27
N ILE A 117 -13.16 -16.08 4.30
CA ILE A 117 -13.10 -16.67 2.95
C ILE A 117 -12.59 -18.11 3.02
N GLU A 118 -11.56 -18.38 3.82
CA GLU A 118 -11.02 -19.74 4.04
C GLU A 118 -12.05 -20.68 4.66
N ALA A 119 -12.73 -20.23 5.71
CA ALA A 119 -13.70 -21.03 6.44
C ALA A 119 -14.95 -21.30 5.58
N GLU A 120 -15.48 -20.25 4.94
CA GLU A 120 -16.76 -20.31 4.26
C GLU A 120 -16.66 -20.82 2.83
N ARG A 121 -15.53 -20.60 2.15
CA ARG A 121 -15.31 -20.90 0.73
C ARG A 121 -16.49 -20.43 -0.15
N PRO A 122 -16.78 -19.11 -0.19
CA PRO A 122 -17.89 -18.57 -0.96
C PRO A 122 -17.66 -18.72 -2.47
N ASP A 123 -18.76 -18.84 -3.22
CA ASP A 123 -18.76 -18.85 -4.69
C ASP A 123 -18.75 -17.41 -5.26
N LEU A 124 -19.19 -16.43 -4.47
CA LEU A 124 -19.18 -15.00 -4.79
C LEU A 124 -19.01 -14.16 -3.51
N ILE A 125 -18.25 -13.07 -3.61
CA ILE A 125 -18.20 -12.03 -2.56
C ILE A 125 -18.98 -10.81 -3.03
N ALA A 126 -19.91 -10.32 -2.21
CA ALA A 126 -20.68 -9.12 -2.46
C ALA A 126 -20.29 -8.03 -1.46
N PHE A 127 -19.60 -6.99 -1.94
CA PHE A 127 -19.27 -5.82 -1.13
C PHE A 127 -20.38 -4.76 -1.26
N THR A 128 -21.07 -4.46 -0.16
CA THR A 128 -22.35 -3.73 -0.21
C THR A 128 -22.27 -2.24 0.12
N GLY A 129 -21.09 -1.64 -0.03
CA GLY A 129 -20.88 -0.20 0.15
C GLY A 129 -19.98 0.11 1.35
N ASP A 130 -19.53 1.36 1.40
CA ASP A 130 -18.62 1.88 2.43
C ASP A 130 -17.37 1.00 2.55
N ASN A 131 -16.83 0.66 1.39
CA ASN A 131 -15.66 -0.20 1.23
C ASN A 131 -14.41 0.53 1.72
N ILE A 132 -14.30 1.81 1.37
CA ILE A 132 -13.28 2.72 1.88
C ILE A 132 -13.92 3.86 2.66
N PHE A 133 -13.15 4.45 3.58
CA PHE A 133 -13.54 5.65 4.29
C PHE A 133 -12.76 6.85 3.76
N GLY A 134 -13.41 7.73 3.01
CA GLY A 134 -12.71 8.81 2.30
C GLY A 134 -11.87 9.70 3.22
N GLY A 135 -12.35 9.98 4.43
CA GLY A 135 -11.59 10.73 5.44
C GLY A 135 -10.35 10.02 6.01
N SER A 136 -10.07 8.77 5.65
CA SER A 136 -8.85 8.02 6.05
C SER A 136 -8.15 7.33 4.89
N ALA A 137 -8.67 7.45 3.67
CA ALA A 137 -8.06 7.01 2.42
C ALA A 137 -7.37 8.21 1.76
N SER A 138 -6.03 8.28 1.81
CA SER A 138 -5.27 9.33 1.12
C SER A 138 -5.22 9.13 -0.40
N ASP A 139 -5.36 7.88 -0.83
CA ASP A 139 -5.51 7.49 -2.23
C ASP A 139 -6.65 6.45 -2.30
N ALA A 140 -7.73 6.79 -3.00
CA ALA A 140 -8.91 5.95 -3.11
C ALA A 140 -8.61 4.62 -3.81
N ALA A 141 -7.78 4.65 -4.87
CA ALA A 141 -7.45 3.47 -5.65
C ALA A 141 -6.60 2.49 -4.83
N GLU A 142 -5.59 2.99 -4.14
CA GLU A 142 -4.72 2.18 -3.28
C GLU A 142 -5.51 1.58 -2.10
N SER A 143 -6.35 2.39 -1.45
CA SER A 143 -7.16 1.95 -0.32
C SER A 143 -8.15 0.87 -0.73
N LEU A 144 -8.86 1.07 -1.85
CA LEU A 144 -9.80 0.10 -2.37
C LEU A 144 -9.11 -1.20 -2.81
N LEU A 145 -7.95 -1.10 -3.47
CA LEU A 145 -7.17 -2.29 -3.86
C LEU A 145 -6.78 -3.13 -2.63
N LYS A 146 -6.37 -2.48 -1.53
CA LYS A 146 -6.07 -3.16 -0.27
C LYS A 146 -7.32 -3.75 0.40
N ALA A 147 -8.44 -3.03 0.38
CA ALA A 147 -9.70 -3.48 0.96
C ALA A 147 -10.22 -4.76 0.27
N ILE A 148 -10.15 -4.81 -1.07
CA ILE A 148 -10.64 -5.92 -1.89
C ILE A 148 -9.58 -7.03 -2.07
N SER A 149 -8.32 -6.80 -1.67
CA SER A 149 -7.21 -7.74 -1.87
C SER A 149 -7.51 -9.18 -1.45
N PRO A 150 -8.24 -9.45 -0.34
CA PRO A 150 -8.59 -10.82 0.03
C PRO A 150 -9.41 -11.55 -1.04
N ALA A 151 -10.35 -10.88 -1.72
CA ALA A 151 -11.12 -11.53 -2.79
C ALA A 151 -10.21 -11.91 -3.98
N ILE A 152 -9.30 -11.01 -4.35
CA ILE A 152 -8.37 -11.19 -5.46
C ILE A 152 -7.34 -12.29 -5.16
N GLU A 153 -6.79 -12.30 -3.95
CA GLU A 153 -5.80 -13.28 -3.49
C GLU A 153 -6.35 -14.71 -3.54
N TYR A 154 -7.59 -14.90 -3.08
CA TYR A 154 -8.27 -16.20 -3.08
C TYR A 154 -8.98 -16.50 -4.41
N LYS A 155 -8.86 -15.60 -5.39
CA LYS A 155 -9.43 -15.75 -6.74
C LYS A 155 -10.95 -15.97 -6.73
N VAL A 156 -11.62 -15.41 -5.72
CA VAL A 156 -13.08 -15.50 -5.61
C VAL A 156 -13.69 -14.40 -6.48
N PRO A 157 -14.66 -14.71 -7.35
CA PRO A 157 -15.40 -13.68 -8.06
C PRO A 157 -16.01 -12.69 -7.07
N TRP A 158 -15.97 -11.41 -7.37
CA TRP A 158 -16.54 -10.40 -6.48
C TRP A 158 -17.27 -9.29 -7.22
N ALA A 159 -18.36 -8.83 -6.60
CA ALA A 159 -19.13 -7.68 -7.02
C ALA A 159 -19.14 -6.66 -5.90
N ALA A 160 -19.22 -5.39 -6.25
CA ALA A 160 -19.24 -4.33 -5.26
C ALA A 160 -20.11 -3.16 -5.72
N ILE A 161 -20.81 -2.57 -4.76
CA ILE A 161 -21.48 -1.27 -4.89
C ILE A 161 -20.79 -0.26 -3.97
N LEU A 162 -21.02 1.02 -4.25
CA LEU A 162 -20.45 2.12 -3.48
C LEU A 162 -21.47 2.69 -2.50
N GLY A 163 -21.05 2.89 -1.26
CA GLY A 163 -21.78 3.60 -0.22
C GLY A 163 -21.58 5.11 -0.33
N ASN A 164 -21.83 5.83 0.76
CA ASN A 164 -21.70 7.29 0.79
C ASN A 164 -20.25 7.75 1.07
N HIS A 165 -19.46 6.96 1.79
CA HIS A 165 -18.09 7.34 2.13
C HIS A 165 -17.06 7.04 1.05
N ASP A 166 -17.42 6.20 0.08
CA ASP A 166 -16.49 5.72 -0.94
C ASP A 166 -16.03 6.83 -1.92
N GLN A 167 -16.84 7.87 -2.13
CA GLN A 167 -16.54 8.98 -3.05
C GLN A 167 -15.95 10.23 -2.37
N GLU A 168 -15.51 10.11 -1.12
CA GLU A 168 -15.04 11.25 -0.31
C GLU A 168 -13.51 11.42 -0.31
N SER A 169 -12.79 10.67 -1.16
CA SER A 169 -11.33 10.70 -1.31
C SER A 169 -10.92 11.26 -2.68
N THR A 170 -9.87 10.71 -3.32
CA THR A 170 -9.24 11.22 -4.54
C THR A 170 -9.95 10.84 -5.84
N MET A 171 -10.99 10.01 -5.80
CA MET A 171 -11.73 9.55 -6.98
C MET A 171 -13.23 9.81 -6.81
N THR A 172 -13.86 10.22 -7.91
CA THR A 172 -15.31 10.29 -8.01
C THR A 172 -15.95 8.88 -7.96
N ARG A 173 -17.25 8.85 -7.72
CA ARG A 173 -18.04 7.60 -7.73
C ARG A 173 -17.90 6.86 -9.05
N GLU A 174 -17.96 7.58 -10.17
CA GLU A 174 -17.83 7.03 -11.52
C GLU A 174 -16.45 6.45 -11.78
N GLU A 175 -15.40 7.20 -11.43
CA GLU A 175 -14.01 6.74 -11.57
C GLU A 175 -13.75 5.49 -10.73
N LEU A 176 -14.26 5.46 -9.50
CA LEU A 176 -14.09 4.32 -8.60
C LEU A 176 -14.83 3.08 -9.11
N MET A 177 -16.06 3.24 -9.63
CA MET A 177 -16.79 2.14 -10.28
C MET A 177 -16.07 1.62 -11.52
N VAL A 178 -15.51 2.50 -12.35
CA VAL A 178 -14.70 2.10 -13.51
C VAL A 178 -13.48 1.32 -13.04
N PHE A 179 -12.76 1.84 -12.05
CA PHE A 179 -11.57 1.19 -11.50
C PHE A 179 -11.89 -0.20 -10.94
N MET A 180 -12.95 -0.35 -10.14
CA MET A 180 -13.43 -1.64 -9.64
C MET A 180 -13.77 -2.62 -10.77
N SER A 181 -14.37 -2.14 -11.87
CA SER A 181 -14.72 -3.00 -13.00
C SER A 181 -13.50 -3.55 -13.76
N LEU A 182 -12.34 -2.90 -13.63
CA LEU A 182 -11.09 -3.28 -14.30
C LEU A 182 -10.22 -4.22 -13.44
N MET A 183 -10.53 -4.37 -12.15
CA MET A 183 -9.76 -5.22 -11.23
C MET A 183 -9.94 -6.73 -11.48
N ASP A 184 -8.90 -7.49 -11.16
CA ASP A 184 -8.91 -8.95 -11.25
C ASP A 184 -10.11 -9.57 -10.49
N TYR A 185 -10.74 -10.57 -11.10
CA TYR A 185 -11.91 -11.30 -10.59
C TYR A 185 -13.18 -10.47 -10.34
N SER A 186 -13.16 -9.16 -10.64
CA SER A 186 -14.34 -8.31 -10.54
C SER A 186 -15.39 -8.66 -11.59
N VAL A 187 -16.63 -8.84 -11.13
CA VAL A 187 -17.82 -8.96 -11.96
C VAL A 187 -18.67 -7.68 -11.94
N SER A 188 -18.19 -6.65 -11.23
CA SER A 188 -18.80 -5.32 -11.16
C SER A 188 -18.80 -4.65 -12.53
N ARG A 189 -19.86 -3.88 -12.82
CA ARG A 189 -19.99 -3.08 -14.03
C ARG A 189 -20.24 -1.63 -13.65
N ALA A 190 -19.48 -0.72 -14.25
CA ALA A 190 -19.83 0.69 -14.21
C ALA A 190 -21.15 0.90 -14.97
N SER A 191 -22.08 1.65 -14.39
CA SER A 191 -23.28 2.07 -15.10
C SER A 191 -22.87 2.98 -16.26
N THR A 192 -23.36 2.69 -17.46
CA THR A 192 -23.19 3.56 -18.63
C THR A 192 -24.18 4.73 -18.63
N ARG A 193 -25.14 4.74 -17.69
CA ARG A 193 -26.08 5.86 -17.51
C ARG A 193 -25.53 6.82 -16.48
N LYS A 194 -25.22 8.05 -16.91
CA LYS A 194 -25.10 9.20 -16.01
C LYS A 194 -26.44 9.38 -15.31
N GLY A 195 -26.45 9.20 -13.99
CA GLY A 195 -27.59 9.57 -13.16
C GLY A 195 -28.41 8.40 -12.66
N TRP A 196 -28.50 8.35 -11.32
CA TRP A 196 -29.76 8.13 -10.64
C TRP A 196 -30.83 9.06 -11.24
N LEU A 197 -31.50 8.59 -12.29
CA LEU A 197 -32.86 8.99 -12.58
C LEU A 197 -33.70 7.74 -12.33
N ALA A 198 -34.21 7.66 -11.11
CA ALA A 198 -35.50 7.03 -10.91
C ALA A 198 -36.47 7.69 -11.89
N GLN A 199 -37.03 6.90 -12.80
CA GLN A 199 -38.21 7.22 -13.59
C GLN A 199 -38.99 5.90 -13.69
N PRO A 200 -40.33 5.99 -13.70
CA PRO A 200 -41.25 5.31 -12.77
C PRO A 200 -41.34 3.78 -12.90
#